data_AF-A0A378CFT0-F1
#
_entry.id   AF-A0A378CFT0-F1
#
_cell.length_a   1.000
_cell.length_b   1.000
_cell.length_c   1.000
_cell.angle_alpha   90.00
_cell.angle_beta   90.00
_cell.angle_gamma   90.00
#
_symmetry.space_group_name_H-M   'P 1'
#
loop_
_entity.id
_entity.type
_entity.pdbx_description
1 polymer ?
#
loop_
_entity_poly.entity_id
_entity_poly.type
_entity_poly.pdbx_seq_one_letter_code
_entity_poly.pdbx_strand_id
1 'polypeptide(L)'
;MLGQSPRGSFFSNPPAGSEVYGPVGGENKFYPLHEVCQDVDGTIIPQSGYGETICSTVGNEFKRLHNEAMGVANDDDMVVCVGSCGVSGRSIAQLQKGASPELYNRVETFLAGVAEACAADGVEFEVIGVIYLQGENDNSASTTYYAAQSQTMWQNLINSCKAASGQTFDPIYLINQIGNTYINTMGVPQAQNRLPEQADKTILVGSYQGLPNPGAHLCSNSYRKLGCLFARELWRYYSGNGDFTFRILKAVHREDKVYLSLTPRVAPLKFSAVYDKWTETLHADKGITLSDGAGTFSPEDFSVEIVSDRVIRINASRALTGAVTVSLGDKSHNGTHNISDSSNEVGGLNWVYGINGQYTQENIPSLVNKPYALNNFAAIQQIQSEEIKYVS
;
A
#
# COMPACT_ATOMS: atom_id res chain seq x y z
N MET A 1 -19.67 8.69 -1.12
CA MET A 1 -19.41 7.52 -2.01
C MET A 1 -20.48 7.46 -3.08
N LEU A 2 -20.18 6.88 -4.25
CA LEU A 2 -21.16 6.71 -5.34
C LEU A 2 -21.92 5.39 -5.14
N GLY A 3 -23.24 5.48 -4.95
CA GLY A 3 -24.08 4.34 -4.58
C GLY A 3 -24.01 3.99 -3.09
N GLN A 4 -24.65 2.88 -2.71
CA GLN A 4 -24.79 2.45 -1.31
C GLN A 4 -23.61 1.61 -0.79
N SER A 5 -22.53 1.53 -1.56
CA SER A 5 -21.27 0.92 -1.16
C SER A 5 -20.10 1.63 -1.82
N PRO A 6 -18.94 1.74 -1.15
CA PRO A 6 -17.71 2.23 -1.79
C PRO A 6 -17.18 1.26 -2.84
N ARG A 7 -17.68 0.02 -2.90
CA ARG A 7 -17.30 -0.99 -3.89
C ARG A 7 -18.46 -1.18 -4.87
N GLY A 8 -18.20 -1.04 -6.16
CA GLY A 8 -19.22 -1.32 -7.19
C GLY A 8 -19.57 -2.81 -7.28
N SER A 9 -20.71 -3.15 -7.90
CA SER A 9 -21.14 -4.52 -8.22
C SER A 9 -20.16 -5.24 -9.15
N PHE A 10 -20.13 -6.58 -9.16
CA PHE A 10 -19.33 -7.41 -10.08
C PHE A 10 -17.80 -7.30 -9.91
N PHE A 11 -17.34 -7.10 -8.68
CA PHE A 11 -15.92 -6.88 -8.36
C PHE A 11 -15.05 -8.16 -8.26
N SER A 12 -15.57 -9.32 -8.66
CA SER A 12 -14.84 -10.61 -8.60
C SER A 12 -14.81 -11.35 -9.95
N ASN A 13 -14.08 -12.46 -10.03
CA ASN A 13 -13.59 -13.13 -11.25
C ASN A 13 -14.65 -13.31 -12.39
N PRO A 14 -14.45 -12.72 -13.59
CA PRO A 14 -15.39 -11.73 -14.09
C PRO A 14 -16.75 -12.37 -14.45
N PRO A 15 -17.85 -12.06 -13.75
CA PRO A 15 -19.17 -12.23 -14.33
C PRO A 15 -19.37 -11.19 -15.46
N ALA A 16 -20.35 -11.44 -16.34
CA ALA A 16 -20.74 -10.46 -17.35
C ALA A 16 -21.10 -9.12 -16.68
N GLY A 17 -20.59 -8.00 -17.20
CA GLY A 17 -20.83 -6.66 -16.64
C GLY A 17 -19.76 -6.19 -15.66
N SER A 18 -18.75 -7.02 -15.35
CA SER A 18 -17.61 -6.61 -14.51
C SER A 18 -16.78 -5.46 -15.10
N GLU A 19 -16.95 -5.13 -16.37
CA GLU A 19 -16.35 -4.00 -17.08
C GLU A 19 -16.94 -2.63 -16.68
N VAL A 20 -18.03 -2.61 -15.92
CA VAL A 20 -18.73 -1.39 -15.49
C VAL A 20 -18.75 -1.36 -13.96
N TYR A 21 -18.50 -0.19 -13.35
CA TYR A 21 -18.47 -0.06 -11.88
C TYR A 21 -19.76 -0.58 -11.23
N GLY A 22 -20.92 -0.21 -11.77
CA GLY A 22 -22.23 -0.63 -11.26
C GLY A 22 -22.44 -0.15 -9.82
N PRO A 23 -22.90 1.10 -9.59
CA PRO A 23 -23.13 1.59 -8.23
C PRO A 23 -24.15 0.69 -7.53
N VAL A 24 -23.83 0.25 -6.31
CA VAL A 24 -24.76 -0.56 -5.51
C VAL A 24 -26.02 0.26 -5.22
N GLY A 25 -27.18 -0.31 -5.51
CA GLY A 25 -28.47 0.40 -5.51
C GLY A 25 -28.90 0.94 -6.88
N GLY A 26 -28.04 0.86 -7.91
CA GLY A 26 -28.38 1.12 -9.30
C GLY A 26 -28.42 2.60 -9.72
N GLU A 27 -28.13 3.53 -8.81
CA GLU A 27 -28.20 4.97 -9.07
C GLU A 27 -26.83 5.64 -8.93
N ASN A 28 -26.51 6.53 -9.87
CA ASN A 28 -25.36 7.44 -9.79
C ASN A 28 -25.68 8.59 -8.84
N LYS A 29 -25.72 8.31 -7.54
CA LYS A 29 -26.03 9.27 -6.48
C LYS A 29 -25.03 9.16 -5.32
N PHE A 30 -24.75 10.30 -4.69
CA PHE A 30 -23.90 10.31 -3.50
C PHE A 30 -24.65 9.87 -2.24
N TYR A 31 -23.99 9.03 -1.46
CA TYR A 31 -24.39 8.61 -0.12
C TYR A 31 -23.26 8.88 0.89
N PRO A 32 -23.57 9.01 2.19
CA PRO A 32 -22.56 9.07 3.24
C PRO A 32 -21.58 7.90 3.14
N LEU A 33 -20.29 8.19 3.20
CA LEU A 33 -19.24 7.19 3.07
C LEU A 33 -19.21 6.25 4.29
N HIS A 34 -19.45 4.96 4.07
CA HIS A 34 -19.33 3.92 5.09
C HIS A 34 -19.01 2.58 4.43
N GLU A 35 -18.30 1.68 5.14
CA GLU A 35 -18.09 0.32 4.64
C GLU A 35 -19.36 -0.52 4.83
N VAL A 36 -19.63 -1.37 3.85
CA VAL A 36 -20.66 -2.40 3.94
C VAL A 36 -20.10 -3.71 3.45
N CYS A 37 -20.58 -4.81 4.02
CA CYS A 37 -20.37 -6.12 3.40
C CYS A 37 -21.33 -6.26 2.21
N GLN A 38 -20.81 -6.71 1.07
CA GLN A 38 -21.62 -7.03 -0.10
C GLN A 38 -21.18 -8.35 -0.72
N ASP A 39 -22.12 -9.05 -1.36
CA ASP A 39 -21.79 -10.13 -2.29
C ASP A 39 -21.29 -9.58 -3.63
N VAL A 40 -20.87 -10.49 -4.51
CA VAL A 40 -20.27 -10.16 -5.80
C VAL A 40 -21.24 -9.48 -6.77
N ASP A 41 -22.55 -9.62 -6.59
CA ASP A 41 -23.58 -9.01 -7.44
C ASP A 41 -23.95 -7.60 -6.94
N GLY A 42 -23.47 -7.21 -5.75
CA GLY A 42 -23.72 -5.92 -5.13
C GLY A 42 -24.90 -5.94 -4.14
N THR A 43 -25.35 -7.10 -3.70
CA THR A 43 -26.31 -7.18 -2.59
C THR A 43 -25.59 -6.92 -1.28
N ILE A 44 -26.09 -5.96 -0.49
CA ILE A 44 -25.58 -5.73 0.88
C ILE A 44 -25.98 -6.91 1.77
N ILE A 45 -25.00 -7.52 2.42
CA ILE A 45 -25.18 -8.72 3.25
C ILE A 45 -24.54 -8.54 4.63
N PRO A 46 -24.99 -9.25 5.68
CA PRO A 46 -24.44 -9.11 7.02
C PRO A 46 -22.96 -9.50 7.17
N GLN A 47 -22.47 -10.40 6.30
CA GLN A 47 -21.09 -10.86 6.31
C GLN A 47 -20.69 -11.31 4.89
N SER A 48 -19.52 -10.86 4.42
CA SER A 48 -18.92 -11.31 3.17
C SER A 48 -17.52 -11.87 3.42
N GLY A 49 -17.01 -12.71 2.50
CA GLY A 49 -15.61 -13.14 2.51
C GLY A 49 -14.61 -12.06 2.06
N TYR A 50 -15.10 -10.89 1.63
CA TYR A 50 -14.31 -9.82 1.02
C TYR A 50 -14.08 -8.60 1.92
N GLY A 51 -14.46 -8.71 3.21
CA GLY A 51 -14.16 -7.73 4.26
C GLY A 51 -14.51 -6.27 3.95
N GLU A 52 -13.96 -5.36 4.75
CA GLU A 52 -14.01 -3.91 4.53
C GLU A 52 -12.94 -3.48 3.50
N THR A 53 -13.19 -2.39 2.76
CA THR A 53 -12.16 -1.72 1.95
C THR A 53 -11.41 -0.68 2.78
N ILE A 54 -10.44 0.02 2.16
CA ILE A 54 -9.78 1.18 2.79
C ILE A 54 -10.60 2.48 2.65
N CYS A 55 -11.66 2.50 1.85
CA CYS A 55 -12.25 3.71 1.29
C CYS A 55 -12.77 4.66 2.37
N SER A 56 -13.57 4.14 3.31
CA SER A 56 -14.10 4.92 4.42
C SER A 56 -13.00 5.53 5.27
N THR A 57 -11.95 4.77 5.53
CA THR A 57 -10.85 5.22 6.39
C THR A 57 -10.04 6.29 5.69
N VAL A 58 -9.73 6.11 4.39
CA VAL A 58 -9.05 7.12 3.59
C VAL A 58 -9.83 8.44 3.60
N GLY A 59 -11.12 8.38 3.27
CA GLY A 59 -11.97 9.58 3.17
C GLY A 59 -12.12 10.30 4.50
N ASN A 60 -12.43 9.55 5.57
CA ASN A 60 -12.64 10.13 6.91
C ASN A 60 -11.35 10.71 7.50
N GLU A 61 -10.21 10.01 7.37
CA GLU A 61 -8.94 10.52 7.88
C GLU A 61 -8.43 11.72 7.09
N PHE A 62 -8.55 11.70 5.76
CA PHE A 62 -8.19 12.86 4.95
C PHE A 62 -9.05 14.08 5.32
N LYS A 63 -10.37 13.88 5.46
CA LYS A 63 -11.29 14.94 5.86
C LYS A 63 -10.99 15.48 7.26
N ARG A 64 -10.63 14.60 8.20
CA ARG A 64 -10.20 14.99 9.55
C ARG A 64 -8.95 15.87 9.50
N LEU A 65 -7.91 15.43 8.79
CA LEU A 65 -6.66 16.18 8.65
C LEU A 65 -6.88 17.56 8.00
N HIS A 66 -7.76 17.63 7.00
CA HIS A 66 -8.20 18.90 6.40
C HIS A 66 -8.88 19.82 7.41
N ASN A 67 -9.90 19.32 8.11
CA ASN A 67 -10.65 20.11 9.09
C ASN A 67 -9.73 20.63 10.22
N GLU A 68 -8.79 19.80 10.69
CA GLU A 68 -7.77 20.19 11.68
C GLU A 68 -6.87 21.32 11.18
N ALA A 69 -6.38 21.23 9.95
CA ALA A 69 -5.56 22.27 9.35
C ALA A 69 -6.31 23.59 9.13
N MET A 70 -7.61 23.50 8.84
CA MET A 70 -8.50 24.65 8.72
C MET A 70 -8.97 25.21 10.08
N GLY A 71 -8.72 24.49 11.18
CA GLY A 71 -9.15 24.90 12.53
C GLY A 71 -10.66 24.87 12.74
N VAL A 72 -11.39 24.00 12.02
CA VAL A 72 -12.85 23.87 12.08
C VAL A 72 -13.26 22.46 12.48
N ALA A 73 -14.46 22.33 13.07
CA ALA A 73 -15.01 21.01 13.41
C ALA A 73 -15.44 20.24 12.16
N ASN A 74 -16.08 20.93 11.22
CA ASN A 74 -16.40 20.42 9.91
C ASN A 74 -16.37 21.54 8.89
N ASP A 75 -15.59 21.38 7.82
CA ASP A 75 -15.67 22.24 6.65
C ASP A 75 -16.75 21.71 5.70
N ASP A 76 -17.94 22.30 5.69
CA ASP A 76 -19.04 21.80 4.86
C ASP A 76 -18.81 22.01 3.35
N ASP A 77 -17.84 22.85 2.96
CA ASP A 77 -17.53 23.15 1.56
C ASP A 77 -16.60 22.10 0.92
N MET A 78 -15.91 21.29 1.73
CA MET A 78 -15.00 20.25 1.24
C MET A 78 -15.60 18.84 1.40
N VAL A 79 -16.21 18.32 0.35
CA VAL A 79 -16.82 16.97 0.32
C VAL A 79 -15.85 15.95 -0.30
N VAL A 80 -15.65 14.82 0.36
CA VAL A 80 -14.75 13.74 -0.11
C VAL A 80 -15.56 12.56 -0.62
N CYS A 81 -15.36 12.19 -1.89
CA CYS A 81 -15.86 10.94 -2.46
C CYS A 81 -14.72 9.95 -2.64
N VAL A 82 -14.93 8.71 -2.18
CA VAL A 82 -14.00 7.58 -2.40
C VAL A 82 -14.78 6.41 -2.97
N GLY A 83 -14.18 5.72 -3.94
CA GLY A 83 -14.73 4.51 -4.56
C GLY A 83 -13.64 3.53 -4.96
N SER A 84 -13.96 2.24 -4.90
CA SER A 84 -13.07 1.11 -5.18
C SER A 84 -13.47 0.46 -6.50
N CYS A 85 -12.65 0.69 -7.52
CA CYS A 85 -12.85 0.13 -8.87
C CYS A 85 -12.11 -1.20 -9.11
N GLY A 86 -11.43 -1.74 -8.10
CA GLY A 86 -10.64 -2.97 -8.23
C GLY A 86 -11.48 -4.21 -8.56
N VAL A 87 -10.88 -5.15 -9.29
CA VAL A 87 -11.45 -6.47 -9.60
C VAL A 87 -10.53 -7.55 -9.06
N SER A 88 -11.08 -8.42 -8.20
CA SER A 88 -10.30 -9.46 -7.52
C SER A 88 -9.72 -10.49 -8.50
N GLY A 89 -8.52 -11.00 -8.20
CA GLY A 89 -7.90 -12.11 -8.93
C GLY A 89 -7.39 -11.75 -10.32
N ARG A 90 -6.94 -10.49 -10.52
CA ARG A 90 -6.47 -9.99 -11.80
C ARG A 90 -4.99 -9.68 -11.83
N SER A 91 -4.34 -10.07 -12.92
CA SER A 91 -3.02 -9.57 -13.26
C SER A 91 -3.10 -8.13 -13.78
N ILE A 92 -2.00 -7.40 -13.70
CA ILE A 92 -1.90 -6.03 -14.22
C ILE A 92 -2.21 -5.99 -15.72
N ALA A 93 -1.85 -7.02 -16.47
CA ALA A 93 -2.16 -7.15 -17.89
C ALA A 93 -3.66 -7.20 -18.17
N GLN A 94 -4.42 -7.93 -17.34
CA GLN A 94 -5.87 -8.03 -17.47
C GLN A 94 -6.60 -6.74 -17.06
N LEU A 95 -5.92 -5.85 -16.34
CA LEU A 95 -6.45 -4.56 -15.91
C LEU A 95 -6.07 -3.42 -16.85
N GLN A 96 -5.21 -3.66 -17.86
CA GLN A 96 -4.82 -2.61 -18.80
C GLN A 96 -6.02 -2.12 -19.61
N LYS A 97 -5.99 -0.83 -19.95
CA LYS A 97 -6.92 -0.24 -20.91
C LYS A 97 -6.74 -0.92 -22.28
N GLY A 98 -7.83 -1.40 -22.88
CA GLY A 98 -7.84 -2.19 -24.11
C GLY A 98 -7.84 -3.71 -23.90
N ALA A 99 -7.77 -4.19 -22.65
CA ALA A 99 -7.77 -5.63 -22.37
C ALA A 99 -9.15 -6.27 -22.58
N SER A 100 -9.20 -7.60 -22.77
CA SER A 100 -10.46 -8.34 -22.88
C SER A 100 -10.59 -9.37 -21.75
N PRO A 101 -11.63 -9.29 -20.90
CA PRO A 101 -12.63 -8.23 -20.83
C PRO A 101 -12.02 -6.87 -20.43
N GLU A 102 -12.70 -5.77 -20.78
CA GLU A 102 -12.22 -4.39 -20.58
C GLU A 102 -12.44 -3.94 -19.13
N LEU A 103 -11.71 -4.52 -18.18
CA LEU A 103 -11.92 -4.26 -16.75
C LEU A 103 -11.49 -2.85 -16.33
N TYR A 104 -10.57 -2.24 -17.08
CA TYR A 104 -10.18 -0.84 -16.87
C TYR A 104 -11.39 0.11 -16.95
N ASN A 105 -12.38 -0.21 -17.78
CA ASN A 105 -13.59 0.60 -17.95
C ASN A 105 -14.42 0.76 -16.67
N ARG A 106 -14.19 -0.04 -15.61
CA ARG A 106 -14.76 0.25 -14.27
C ARG A 106 -14.34 1.61 -13.76
N VAL A 107 -13.10 2.02 -13.98
CA VAL A 107 -12.60 3.32 -13.53
C VAL A 107 -13.31 4.44 -14.29
N GLU A 108 -13.41 4.32 -15.61
CA GLU A 108 -14.02 5.36 -16.46
C GLU A 108 -15.52 5.48 -16.20
N THR A 109 -16.21 4.36 -15.99
CA THR A 109 -17.64 4.36 -15.65
C THR A 109 -17.91 4.84 -14.23
N PHE A 110 -17.02 4.60 -13.27
CA PHE A 110 -17.10 5.23 -11.95
C PHE A 110 -16.95 6.75 -12.04
N LEU A 111 -15.93 7.24 -12.75
CA LEU A 111 -15.70 8.67 -12.94
C LEU A 111 -16.87 9.36 -13.67
N ALA A 112 -17.44 8.70 -14.68
CA ALA A 112 -18.64 9.18 -15.36
C ALA A 112 -19.85 9.24 -14.41
N GLY A 113 -20.05 8.24 -13.55
CA GLY A 113 -21.11 8.25 -12.55
C GLY A 113 -20.93 9.34 -11.48
N VAL A 114 -19.69 9.63 -11.08
CA VAL A 114 -19.38 10.78 -10.22
C VAL A 114 -19.73 12.09 -10.92
N ALA A 115 -19.36 12.25 -12.20
CA ALA A 115 -19.69 13.45 -12.97
C ALA A 115 -21.21 13.64 -13.10
N GLU A 116 -21.98 12.56 -13.33
CA GLU A 116 -23.44 12.60 -13.39
C GLU A 116 -24.04 13.04 -12.04
N ALA A 117 -23.58 12.45 -10.93
CA ALA A 117 -24.04 12.82 -9.59
C ALA A 117 -23.72 14.28 -9.26
N CYS A 118 -22.51 14.75 -9.58
CA CYS A 118 -22.11 16.14 -9.40
C CYS A 118 -22.96 17.10 -10.23
N ALA A 119 -23.22 16.77 -11.50
CA ALA A 119 -24.09 17.58 -12.36
C ALA A 119 -25.52 17.66 -11.83
N ALA A 120 -26.05 16.56 -11.27
CA ALA A 120 -27.38 16.53 -10.65
C ALA A 120 -27.45 17.41 -9.39
N ASP A 121 -26.37 17.46 -8.61
CA ASP A 121 -26.26 18.27 -7.40
C ASP A 121 -25.81 19.72 -7.68
N GLY A 122 -25.46 20.05 -8.94
CA GLY A 122 -25.01 21.39 -9.34
C GLY A 122 -23.62 21.76 -8.83
N VAL A 123 -22.74 20.77 -8.63
CA VAL A 123 -21.37 20.95 -8.13
C VAL A 123 -20.35 20.43 -9.15
N GLU A 124 -19.11 20.88 -9.03
CA GLU A 124 -17.96 20.36 -9.78
C GLU A 124 -17.16 19.39 -8.91
N PHE A 125 -16.31 18.57 -9.53
CA PHE A 125 -15.41 17.68 -8.79
C PHE A 125 -14.01 17.68 -9.40
N GLU A 126 -13.04 17.41 -8.54
CA GLU A 126 -11.67 17.13 -8.93
C GLU A 126 -11.24 15.79 -8.33
N VAL A 127 -10.34 15.09 -9.01
CA VAL A 127 -9.68 13.91 -8.50
C VAL A 127 -8.35 14.34 -7.90
N ILE A 128 -8.21 14.19 -6.59
CA ILE A 128 -6.98 14.56 -5.87
C ILE A 128 -6.00 13.41 -5.74
N GLY A 129 -6.45 12.15 -5.85
CA GLY A 129 -5.57 11.01 -5.67
C GLY A 129 -6.08 9.74 -6.31
N VAL A 130 -5.13 8.93 -6.78
CA VAL A 130 -5.34 7.55 -7.22
C VAL A 130 -4.58 6.65 -6.26
N ILE A 131 -5.30 5.71 -5.64
CA ILE A 131 -4.70 4.73 -4.73
C ILE A 131 -4.68 3.37 -5.43
N TYR A 132 -3.49 2.81 -5.63
CA TYR A 132 -3.30 1.57 -6.39
C TYR A 132 -2.73 0.44 -5.52
N LEU A 133 -3.53 -0.60 -5.35
CA LEU A 133 -3.20 -1.82 -4.62
C LEU A 133 -3.41 -3.02 -5.55
N GLN A 134 -2.31 -3.54 -6.10
CA GLN A 134 -2.31 -4.70 -6.98
C GLN A 134 -0.89 -5.27 -7.03
N GLY A 135 -0.76 -6.54 -7.42
CA GLY A 135 0.48 -7.21 -7.80
C GLY A 135 0.52 -8.67 -7.36
N GLU A 136 -0.44 -9.08 -6.54
CA GLU A 136 -0.55 -10.40 -5.92
C GLU A 136 -0.66 -11.50 -6.99
N ASN A 137 -1.45 -11.25 -8.03
CA ASN A 137 -1.63 -12.17 -9.14
C ASN A 137 -0.48 -12.13 -10.16
N ASP A 138 0.46 -11.20 -9.99
CA ASP A 138 1.68 -11.08 -10.77
C ASP A 138 2.92 -11.43 -9.95
N ASN A 139 2.78 -12.01 -8.75
CA ASN A 139 3.87 -12.19 -7.78
C ASN A 139 5.12 -12.97 -8.25
N SER A 140 5.06 -13.54 -9.44
CA SER A 140 6.14 -14.28 -10.11
C SER A 140 6.74 -13.52 -11.29
N ALA A 141 6.21 -12.35 -11.63
CA ALA A 141 6.66 -11.51 -12.72
C ALA A 141 8.04 -10.89 -12.45
N SER A 142 8.77 -10.58 -13.51
CA SER A 142 10.04 -9.87 -13.43
C SER A 142 9.85 -8.38 -13.13
N THR A 143 10.88 -7.75 -12.55
CA THR A 143 10.90 -6.30 -12.31
C THR A 143 10.61 -5.52 -13.58
N THR A 144 11.27 -5.86 -14.70
CA THR A 144 11.14 -5.16 -15.98
C THR A 144 9.72 -5.23 -16.53
N TYR A 145 9.10 -6.42 -16.48
CA TYR A 145 7.73 -6.59 -16.96
C TYR A 145 6.75 -5.75 -16.13
N TYR A 146 6.78 -5.92 -14.80
CA TYR A 146 5.79 -5.27 -13.94
C TYR A 146 5.98 -3.75 -13.92
N ALA A 147 7.22 -3.25 -13.98
CA ALA A 147 7.50 -1.81 -14.04
C ALA A 147 6.91 -1.16 -15.30
N ALA A 148 7.10 -1.78 -16.48
CA ALA A 148 6.54 -1.26 -17.73
C ALA A 148 4.99 -1.22 -17.68
N GLN A 149 4.37 -2.28 -17.17
CA GLN A 149 2.91 -2.33 -17.02
C GLN A 149 2.39 -1.30 -16.01
N SER A 150 3.13 -1.08 -14.92
CA SER A 150 2.78 -0.11 -13.87
C SER A 150 2.85 1.33 -14.36
N GLN A 151 3.85 1.68 -15.18
CA GLN A 151 3.94 3.01 -15.79
C GLN A 151 2.78 3.27 -16.75
N THR A 152 2.42 2.28 -17.58
CA THR A 152 1.24 2.38 -18.47
C THR A 152 -0.06 2.54 -17.66
N MET A 153 -0.22 1.75 -16.60
CA MET A 153 -1.38 1.84 -15.70
C MET A 153 -1.47 3.22 -15.04
N TRP A 154 -0.36 3.72 -14.48
CA TRP A 154 -0.26 5.07 -13.93
C TRP A 154 -0.72 6.11 -14.95
N GLN A 155 -0.11 6.12 -16.13
CA GLN A 155 -0.40 7.12 -17.16
C GLN A 155 -1.87 7.11 -17.59
N ASN A 156 -2.44 5.91 -17.79
CA ASN A 156 -3.85 5.75 -18.15
C ASN A 156 -4.77 6.29 -17.05
N LEU A 157 -4.55 5.92 -15.79
CA LEU A 157 -5.37 6.35 -14.67
C LEU A 157 -5.36 7.88 -14.51
N ILE A 158 -4.18 8.50 -14.59
CA ILE A 158 -4.04 9.96 -14.57
C ILE A 158 -4.83 10.60 -15.71
N ASN A 159 -4.71 10.08 -16.93
CA ASN A 159 -5.41 10.62 -18.10
C ASN A 159 -6.93 10.48 -17.98
N SER A 160 -7.45 9.33 -17.52
CA SER A 160 -8.88 9.13 -17.32
C SER A 160 -9.44 10.07 -16.26
N CYS A 161 -8.70 10.31 -15.16
CA CYS A 161 -9.10 11.27 -14.13
C CYS A 161 -9.26 12.68 -14.70
N LYS A 162 -8.24 13.18 -15.42
CA LYS A 162 -8.25 14.52 -16.01
C LYS A 162 -9.31 14.68 -17.10
N ALA A 163 -9.52 13.65 -17.91
CA ALA A 163 -10.56 13.65 -18.93
C ALA A 163 -11.96 13.75 -18.32
N ALA A 164 -12.20 13.11 -17.17
CA ALA A 164 -13.51 13.10 -16.52
C ALA A 164 -13.81 14.36 -15.71
N SER A 165 -12.83 14.90 -14.98
CA SER A 165 -13.02 16.09 -14.13
C SER A 165 -12.76 17.42 -14.86
N GLY A 166 -12.02 17.40 -15.97
CA GLY A 166 -11.55 18.61 -16.65
C GLY A 166 -10.39 19.33 -15.93
N GLN A 167 -9.88 18.79 -14.81
CA GLN A 167 -8.79 19.40 -14.06
C GLN A 167 -7.48 19.44 -14.87
N THR A 168 -6.69 20.48 -14.68
CA THR A 168 -5.42 20.66 -15.42
C THR A 168 -4.21 20.03 -14.72
N PHE A 169 -4.31 19.77 -13.41
CA PHE A 169 -3.25 19.16 -12.62
C PHE A 169 -3.44 17.64 -12.50
N ASP A 170 -2.35 16.89 -12.46
CA ASP A 170 -2.43 15.44 -12.24
C ASP A 170 -2.71 15.13 -10.76
N PRO A 171 -3.64 14.19 -10.45
CA PRO A 171 -3.78 13.65 -9.10
C PRO A 171 -2.47 13.00 -8.64
N ILE A 172 -2.25 12.96 -7.33
CA ILE A 172 -1.16 12.14 -6.78
C ILE A 172 -1.46 10.65 -6.98
N TYR A 173 -0.44 9.87 -7.30
CA TYR A 173 -0.54 8.42 -7.36
C TYR A 173 0.09 7.78 -6.13
N LEU A 174 -0.72 7.11 -5.32
CA LEU A 174 -0.26 6.44 -4.10
C LEU A 174 -0.24 4.94 -4.36
N ILE A 175 0.94 4.33 -4.31
CA ILE A 175 1.11 2.89 -4.56
C ILE A 175 1.41 2.16 -3.25
N ASN A 176 0.88 0.95 -3.13
CA ASN A 176 1.26 -0.03 -2.11
C ASN A 176 2.13 -1.14 -2.73
N GLN A 177 3.08 -1.63 -1.95
CA GLN A 177 3.83 -2.84 -2.26
C GLN A 177 3.06 -4.09 -1.85
N ILE A 178 3.10 -5.12 -2.69
CA ILE A 178 2.72 -6.46 -2.22
C ILE A 178 3.62 -6.86 -1.05
N GLY A 179 3.10 -7.69 -0.16
CA GLY A 179 3.78 -8.16 1.05
C GLY A 179 3.10 -9.43 1.55
N ASN A 180 3.46 -9.87 2.76
CA ASN A 180 2.92 -11.09 3.36
C ASN A 180 3.16 -12.32 2.44
N THR A 181 2.25 -13.31 2.47
CA THR A 181 2.38 -14.55 1.70
C THR A 181 2.32 -14.36 0.18
N TYR A 182 2.01 -13.16 -0.31
CA TYR A 182 2.05 -12.85 -1.74
C TYR A 182 3.46 -12.65 -2.27
N ILE A 183 4.49 -12.53 -1.43
CA ILE A 183 5.87 -12.48 -1.91
C ILE A 183 6.28 -13.88 -2.40
N ASN A 184 6.35 -14.04 -3.72
CA ASN A 184 6.94 -15.23 -4.35
C ASN A 184 8.33 -14.96 -4.93
N THR A 185 8.49 -13.83 -5.64
CA THR A 185 9.79 -13.32 -6.10
C THR A 185 9.94 -11.85 -5.74
N MET A 186 11.16 -11.30 -5.93
CA MET A 186 11.43 -9.88 -5.69
C MET A 186 11.07 -8.96 -6.88
N GLY A 187 10.55 -9.51 -7.99
CA GLY A 187 10.33 -8.73 -9.21
C GLY A 187 9.29 -7.62 -9.05
N VAL A 188 8.07 -8.00 -8.65
CA VAL A 188 6.97 -7.05 -8.39
C VAL A 188 7.30 -6.03 -7.30
N PRO A 189 7.72 -6.41 -6.07
CA PRO A 189 8.01 -5.40 -5.05
C PRO A 189 9.14 -4.46 -5.47
N GLN A 190 10.17 -4.92 -6.19
CA GLN A 190 11.20 -4.00 -6.71
C GLN A 190 10.64 -3.01 -7.74
N ALA A 191 9.73 -3.45 -8.62
CA ALA A 191 9.08 -2.56 -9.58
C ALA A 191 8.22 -1.50 -8.87
N GLN A 192 7.44 -1.91 -7.88
CA GLN A 192 6.61 -1.00 -7.06
C GLN A 192 7.47 0.00 -6.27
N ASN A 193 8.61 -0.45 -5.72
CA ASN A 193 9.57 0.43 -5.03
C ASN A 193 10.12 1.52 -5.96
N ARG A 194 10.40 1.18 -7.21
CA ARG A 194 11.02 2.09 -8.19
C ARG A 194 10.04 2.99 -8.92
N LEU A 195 8.73 2.70 -8.89
CA LEU A 195 7.73 3.50 -9.61
C LEU A 195 7.78 5.01 -9.25
N PRO A 196 7.97 5.42 -7.98
CA PRO A 196 8.19 6.84 -7.62
C PRO A 196 9.35 7.54 -8.33
N GLU A 197 10.34 6.80 -8.85
CA GLU A 197 11.47 7.36 -9.60
C GLU A 197 11.19 7.41 -11.13
N GLN A 198 10.10 6.79 -11.57
CA GLN A 198 9.78 6.57 -12.98
C GLN A 198 8.48 7.26 -13.41
N ALA A 199 7.62 7.59 -12.45
CA ALA A 199 6.32 8.19 -12.66
C ALA A 199 6.15 9.39 -11.74
N ASP A 200 5.91 10.57 -12.31
CA ASP A 200 5.78 11.82 -11.57
C ASP A 200 4.64 11.74 -10.54
N LYS A 201 4.78 12.52 -9.45
CA LYS A 201 3.78 12.66 -8.38
C LYS A 201 3.32 11.30 -7.82
N THR A 202 4.25 10.37 -7.71
CA THR A 202 3.99 9.02 -7.21
C THR A 202 4.67 8.80 -5.87
N ILE A 203 3.93 8.30 -4.88
CA ILE A 203 4.45 7.98 -3.54
C ILE A 203 4.22 6.49 -3.26
N LEU A 204 5.28 5.78 -2.87
CA LEU A 204 5.14 4.48 -2.21
C LEU A 204 4.78 4.71 -0.74
N VAL A 205 3.56 4.38 -0.37
CA VAL A 205 3.04 4.59 0.99
C VAL A 205 3.53 3.51 1.96
N GLY A 206 3.68 2.28 1.47
CA GLY A 206 4.12 1.15 2.29
C GLY A 206 3.91 -0.17 1.57
N SER A 207 3.87 -1.26 2.34
CA SER A 207 3.46 -2.58 1.87
C SER A 207 2.40 -3.18 2.80
N TYR A 208 1.82 -4.32 2.43
CA TYR A 208 0.97 -5.09 3.35
C TYR A 208 1.69 -5.61 4.60
N GLN A 209 3.01 -5.42 4.69
CA GLN A 209 3.82 -5.99 5.75
C GLN A 209 3.39 -5.54 7.15
N GLY A 210 3.55 -6.46 8.09
CA GLY A 210 3.35 -6.20 9.51
C GLY A 210 1.92 -5.83 9.89
N LEU A 211 0.96 -6.14 9.03
CA LEU A 211 -0.46 -6.01 9.28
C LEU A 211 -1.07 -7.40 9.56
N PRO A 212 -1.91 -7.56 10.60
CA PRO A 212 -2.62 -8.79 10.87
C PRO A 212 -3.39 -9.31 9.64
N ASN A 213 -3.32 -10.60 9.38
CA ASN A 213 -4.00 -11.20 8.23
C ASN A 213 -4.34 -12.70 8.44
N PRO A 214 -5.45 -13.20 7.86
CA PRO A 214 -5.81 -14.62 7.83
C PRO A 214 -4.91 -15.50 6.96
N GLY A 215 -3.95 -14.94 6.23
CA GLY A 215 -3.02 -15.69 5.38
C GLY A 215 -2.69 -14.96 4.09
N ALA A 216 -3.69 -14.62 3.27
CA ALA A 216 -3.49 -13.98 1.97
C ALA A 216 -3.96 -12.53 2.01
N HIS A 217 -5.27 -12.30 2.14
CA HIS A 217 -5.84 -10.96 2.23
C HIS A 217 -5.69 -10.35 3.63
N LEU A 218 -5.66 -9.02 3.71
CA LEU A 218 -5.72 -8.30 4.98
C LEU A 218 -7.09 -8.48 5.66
N CYS A 219 -7.11 -8.41 6.99
CA CYS A 219 -8.35 -8.31 7.75
C CYS A 219 -8.84 -6.86 7.84
N SER A 220 -10.06 -6.64 8.35
CA SER A 220 -10.68 -5.31 8.41
C SER A 220 -9.83 -4.30 9.20
N ASN A 221 -9.29 -4.72 10.34
CA ASN A 221 -8.38 -3.90 11.15
C ASN A 221 -7.17 -3.39 10.35
N SER A 222 -6.60 -4.28 9.54
CA SER A 222 -5.43 -4.02 8.71
C SER A 222 -5.74 -3.09 7.53
N TYR A 223 -6.89 -3.27 6.88
CA TYR A 223 -7.33 -2.33 5.84
C TYR A 223 -7.58 -0.93 6.41
N ARG A 224 -8.17 -0.81 7.60
CA ARG A 224 -8.32 0.49 8.28
C ARG A 224 -6.97 1.14 8.58
N LYS A 225 -6.01 0.40 9.16
CA LYS A 225 -4.65 0.92 9.38
C LYS A 225 -4.01 1.39 8.08
N LEU A 226 -4.10 0.59 7.02
CA LEU A 226 -3.55 0.94 5.71
C LEU A 226 -4.22 2.20 5.13
N GLY A 227 -5.54 2.32 5.28
CA GLY A 227 -6.29 3.52 4.89
C GLY A 227 -5.80 4.79 5.61
N CYS A 228 -5.46 4.69 6.90
CA CYS A 228 -4.92 5.83 7.66
C CYS A 228 -3.54 6.27 7.10
N LEU A 229 -2.68 5.31 6.74
CA LEU A 229 -1.38 5.61 6.11
C LEU A 229 -1.59 6.32 4.77
N PHE A 230 -2.49 5.82 3.92
CA PHE A 230 -2.81 6.46 2.64
C PHE A 230 -3.37 7.87 2.81
N ALA A 231 -4.31 8.07 3.73
CA ALA A 231 -4.87 9.40 4.00
C ALA A 231 -3.81 10.39 4.46
N ARG A 232 -2.91 9.96 5.36
CA ARG A 232 -1.80 10.79 5.84
C ARG A 232 -0.89 11.21 4.69
N GLU A 233 -0.50 10.28 3.82
CA GLU A 233 0.37 10.59 2.68
C GLU A 233 -0.30 11.47 1.63
N LEU A 234 -1.57 11.22 1.35
CA LEU A 234 -2.39 12.08 0.49
C LEU A 234 -2.44 13.52 1.03
N TRP A 235 -2.73 13.68 2.33
CA TRP A 235 -2.76 14.99 2.97
C TRP A 235 -1.39 15.68 3.00
N ARG A 236 -0.32 14.96 3.31
CA ARG A 236 1.05 15.48 3.34
C ARG A 236 1.47 16.08 2.01
N TYR A 237 1.14 15.41 0.92
CA TYR A 237 1.41 15.93 -0.41
C TYR A 237 0.79 17.31 -0.64
N TYR A 238 -0.50 17.48 -0.30
CA TYR A 238 -1.22 18.75 -0.51
C TYR A 238 -0.87 19.83 0.52
N SER A 239 -0.50 19.45 1.75
CA SER A 239 -0.08 20.39 2.79
C SER A 239 1.39 20.81 2.67
N GLY A 240 2.11 20.39 1.63
CA GLY A 240 3.52 20.73 1.42
C GLY A 240 4.50 19.96 2.33
N ASN A 241 4.02 18.95 3.06
CA ASN A 241 4.80 18.04 3.89
C ASN A 241 5.06 16.69 3.20
N GLY A 242 5.05 16.69 1.87
CA GLY A 242 5.24 15.50 1.04
C GLY A 242 6.58 14.82 1.34
N ASP A 243 6.61 13.51 1.14
CA ASP A 243 7.65 12.64 1.66
C ASP A 243 8.20 11.71 0.57
N PHE A 244 9.36 11.11 0.82
CA PHE A 244 10.03 10.20 -0.09
C PHE A 244 9.79 8.73 0.30
N THR A 245 10.09 7.83 -0.63
CA THR A 245 10.05 6.40 -0.33
C THR A 245 11.06 6.04 0.75
N PHE A 246 10.58 5.42 1.84
CA PHE A 246 11.46 4.82 2.85
C PHE A 246 12.04 3.53 2.30
N ARG A 247 13.34 3.49 2.00
CA ARG A 247 14.01 2.33 1.40
C ARG A 247 15.50 2.31 1.69
N ILE A 248 16.18 1.27 1.23
CA ILE A 248 17.65 1.24 1.16
C ILE A 248 18.07 2.02 -0.09
N LEU A 249 18.80 3.13 0.12
CA LEU A 249 19.37 3.90 -0.98
C LEU A 249 20.67 3.30 -1.51
N LYS A 250 21.50 2.79 -0.59
CA LYS A 250 22.81 2.27 -0.92
C LYS A 250 23.20 1.14 0.01
N ALA A 251 23.82 0.12 -0.56
CA ALA A 251 24.49 -0.93 0.19
C ALA A 251 25.98 -0.93 -0.17
N VAL A 252 26.85 -0.96 0.82
CA VAL A 252 28.30 -1.13 0.64
C VAL A 252 28.81 -2.22 1.54
N HIS A 253 29.87 -2.92 1.14
CA HIS A 253 30.49 -3.92 1.99
C HIS A 253 32.01 -3.79 2.03
N ARG A 254 32.59 -4.30 3.12
CA ARG A 254 34.02 -4.47 3.31
C ARG A 254 34.25 -5.66 4.24
N GLU A 255 35.17 -6.54 3.87
CA GLU A 255 35.49 -7.74 4.65
C GLU A 255 34.23 -8.54 5.02
N ASP A 256 33.87 -8.58 6.30
CA ASP A 256 32.75 -9.30 6.89
C ASP A 256 31.52 -8.42 7.14
N LYS A 257 31.50 -7.17 6.66
CA LYS A 257 30.46 -6.18 7.01
C LYS A 257 29.76 -5.61 5.80
N VAL A 258 28.43 -5.51 5.88
CA VAL A 258 27.60 -4.74 4.96
C VAL A 258 26.98 -3.56 5.70
N TYR A 259 26.97 -2.39 5.06
CA TYR A 259 26.32 -1.18 5.54
C TYR A 259 25.20 -0.80 4.58
N LEU A 260 24.00 -0.65 5.12
CA LEU A 260 22.82 -0.22 4.40
C LEU A 260 22.50 1.21 4.82
N SER A 261 22.50 2.14 3.87
CA SER A 261 22.02 3.50 4.07
C SER A 261 20.55 3.57 3.70
N LEU A 262 19.71 4.00 4.63
CA LEU A 262 18.27 4.08 4.46
C LEU A 262 17.74 5.51 4.56
N THR A 263 16.52 5.70 4.06
CA THR A 263 15.75 6.94 4.12
C THR A 263 14.56 6.80 5.07
N PRO A 264 14.73 6.69 6.39
CA PRO A 264 13.58 6.76 7.28
C PRO A 264 12.90 8.12 7.13
N ARG A 265 11.58 8.12 7.05
CA ARG A 265 10.75 9.33 7.00
C ARG A 265 10.87 10.10 8.31
N VAL A 266 10.90 9.38 9.44
CA VAL A 266 11.21 9.93 10.77
C VAL A 266 12.41 9.19 11.39
N ALA A 267 13.56 9.85 11.46
CA ALA A 267 14.75 9.31 12.14
C ALA A 267 14.58 9.30 13.68
N PRO A 268 15.27 8.40 14.41
CA PRO A 268 16.17 7.35 13.94
C PRO A 268 15.42 6.10 13.42
N LEU A 269 16.14 5.21 12.73
CA LEU A 269 15.68 3.85 12.47
C LEU A 269 15.37 3.11 13.79
N LYS A 270 14.43 2.18 13.73
CA LYS A 270 14.11 1.25 14.82
C LYS A 270 13.85 -0.16 14.30
N PHE A 271 13.96 -1.12 15.21
CA PHE A 271 13.41 -2.45 14.98
C PHE A 271 12.04 -2.56 15.64
N SER A 272 10.99 -2.67 14.83
CA SER A 272 9.62 -2.87 15.30
C SER A 272 9.14 -4.28 14.95
N ALA A 273 8.41 -4.89 15.88
CA ALA A 273 7.73 -6.15 15.60
C ALA A 273 6.69 -5.98 14.48
N VAL A 274 6.43 -7.07 13.77
CA VAL A 274 5.48 -7.16 12.65
C VAL A 274 4.56 -8.35 12.87
N TYR A 275 3.34 -8.31 12.35
CA TYR A 275 2.48 -9.49 12.32
C TYR A 275 2.85 -10.40 11.15
N ASP A 276 3.27 -11.64 11.45
CA ASP A 276 3.20 -12.75 10.51
C ASP A 276 1.87 -13.47 10.76
N LYS A 277 0.93 -13.25 9.83
CA LYS A 277 -0.49 -13.59 9.98
C LYS A 277 -1.08 -12.96 11.23
N TRP A 278 -1.21 -13.71 12.32
CA TRP A 278 -1.78 -13.25 13.58
C TRP A 278 -0.72 -13.06 14.68
N THR A 279 0.52 -13.49 14.44
CA THR A 279 1.57 -13.56 15.44
C THR A 279 2.50 -12.36 15.31
N GLU A 280 2.57 -11.55 16.35
CA GLU A 280 3.59 -10.51 16.45
C GLU A 280 4.99 -11.14 16.52
N THR A 281 5.86 -10.73 15.62
CA THR A 281 7.13 -11.38 15.32
C THR A 281 8.25 -10.35 15.21
N LEU A 282 9.35 -10.64 15.91
CA LEU A 282 10.64 -9.97 15.73
C LEU A 282 11.62 -11.02 15.22
N HIS A 283 11.90 -10.99 13.91
CA HIS A 283 12.83 -11.93 13.27
C HIS A 283 14.24 -11.79 13.86
N ALA A 284 14.95 -12.90 14.00
CA ALA A 284 16.31 -12.92 14.54
C ALA A 284 17.26 -12.08 13.67
N ASP A 285 17.18 -12.28 12.36
CA ASP A 285 17.85 -11.54 11.28
C ASP A 285 17.15 -10.24 10.86
N LYS A 286 16.05 -9.88 11.54
CA LYS A 286 15.21 -8.69 11.26
C LYS A 286 14.51 -8.73 9.90
N GLY A 287 14.34 -9.91 9.30
CA GLY A 287 13.70 -10.11 8.00
C GLY A 287 14.65 -9.90 6.82
N ILE A 288 15.96 -10.11 7.06
CA ILE A 288 17.03 -9.94 6.08
C ILE A 288 17.53 -11.30 5.62
N THR A 289 17.64 -11.47 4.31
CA THR A 289 18.45 -12.54 3.71
C THR A 289 19.75 -11.94 3.18
N LEU A 290 20.88 -12.41 3.68
CA LEU A 290 22.21 -12.09 3.18
C LEU A 290 22.74 -13.23 2.31
N SER A 291 23.23 -12.91 1.12
CA SER A 291 23.96 -13.87 0.28
C SER A 291 25.20 -13.25 -0.34
N ASP A 292 26.18 -14.10 -0.64
CA ASP A 292 27.37 -13.72 -1.38
C ASP A 292 27.73 -14.79 -2.43
N GLY A 293 28.92 -14.67 -3.03
CA GLY A 293 29.42 -15.62 -4.03
C GLY A 293 29.61 -17.05 -3.52
N ALA A 294 29.66 -17.29 -2.20
CA ALA A 294 29.75 -18.62 -1.61
C ALA A 294 28.39 -19.20 -1.22
N GLY A 295 27.31 -18.40 -1.31
CA GLY A 295 25.93 -18.83 -1.04
C GLY A 295 25.19 -17.92 -0.06
N THR A 296 24.02 -18.38 0.37
CA THR A 296 23.18 -17.68 1.36
C THR A 296 23.67 -17.98 2.77
N PHE A 297 23.72 -16.96 3.62
CA PHE A 297 24.02 -17.10 5.05
C PHE A 297 22.79 -17.60 5.80
N SER A 298 22.98 -18.49 6.77
CA SER A 298 21.93 -18.82 7.72
C SER A 298 21.68 -17.64 8.67
N PRO A 299 20.48 -17.49 9.26
CA PRO A 299 20.18 -16.40 10.19
C PRO A 299 21.14 -16.28 11.38
N GLU A 300 21.74 -17.38 11.84
CA GLU A 300 22.74 -17.42 12.90
C GLU A 300 24.15 -17.01 12.46
N ASP A 301 24.41 -16.98 11.14
CA ASP A 301 25.72 -16.65 10.56
C ASP A 301 25.91 -15.15 10.34
N PHE A 302 24.99 -14.31 10.81
CA PHE A 302 25.20 -12.87 10.86
C PHE A 302 24.39 -12.20 11.96
N SER A 303 24.73 -10.94 12.24
CA SER A 303 23.97 -10.09 13.14
C SER A 303 23.61 -8.77 12.46
N VAL A 304 22.52 -8.15 12.91
CA VAL A 304 22.01 -6.90 12.34
C VAL A 304 21.85 -5.87 13.45
N GLU A 305 22.42 -4.69 13.27
CA GLU A 305 22.36 -3.61 14.24
C GLU A 305 22.18 -2.25 13.56
N ILE A 306 21.55 -1.31 14.26
CA ILE A 306 21.46 0.09 13.83
C ILE A 306 22.68 0.81 14.39
N VAL A 307 23.57 1.27 13.49
CA VAL A 307 24.84 1.94 13.87
C VAL A 307 24.78 3.46 13.77
N SER A 308 23.71 3.99 13.19
CA SER A 308 23.36 5.41 13.22
C SER A 308 21.88 5.58 12.89
N ASP A 309 21.36 6.80 13.02
CA ASP A 309 19.97 7.17 12.72
C ASP A 309 19.45 6.69 11.36
N ARG A 310 20.34 6.43 10.39
CA ARG A 310 19.99 6.05 9.01
C ARG A 310 20.81 4.89 8.45
N VAL A 311 21.61 4.21 9.27
CA VAL A 311 22.49 3.13 8.79
C VAL A 311 22.32 1.87 9.62
N ILE A 312 22.06 0.77 8.92
CA ILE A 312 22.12 -0.58 9.47
C ILE A 312 23.45 -1.21 9.07
N ARG A 313 24.09 -1.89 10.02
CA ARG A 313 25.25 -2.75 9.78
C ARG A 313 24.83 -4.21 9.92
N ILE A 314 25.27 -5.02 8.97
CA ILE A 314 25.22 -6.48 9.02
C ILE A 314 26.65 -6.97 9.25
N ASN A 315 26.88 -7.79 10.29
CA ASN A 315 28.17 -8.45 10.53
C ASN A 315 28.03 -9.93 10.22
N ALA A 316 28.66 -10.38 9.13
CA ALA A 316 28.70 -11.77 8.70
C ALA A 316 29.74 -12.57 9.50
N SER A 317 29.51 -13.87 9.65
CA SER A 317 30.40 -14.80 10.38
C SER A 317 31.72 -15.09 9.65
N ARG A 318 31.80 -14.70 8.37
CA ARG A 318 32.98 -14.85 7.51
C ARG A 318 33.11 -13.68 6.56
N ALA A 319 34.31 -13.54 5.97
CA ALA A 319 34.54 -12.59 4.88
C ALA A 319 33.57 -12.84 3.72
N LEU A 320 33.06 -11.74 3.17
CA LEU A 320 32.18 -11.72 2.01
C LEU A 320 33.01 -11.89 0.74
N THR A 321 32.44 -12.61 -0.22
CA THR A 321 33.11 -12.94 -1.48
C THR A 321 32.17 -12.72 -2.66
N GLY A 322 32.72 -12.35 -3.83
CA GLY A 322 31.92 -12.20 -5.05
C GLY A 322 30.79 -11.17 -4.92
N ALA A 323 29.64 -11.44 -5.55
CA ALA A 323 28.48 -10.56 -5.54
C ALA A 323 27.71 -10.69 -4.22
N VAL A 324 27.69 -9.64 -3.40
CA VAL A 324 26.98 -9.59 -2.12
C VAL A 324 25.60 -8.97 -2.30
N THR A 325 24.55 -9.71 -1.96
CA THR A 325 23.15 -9.29 -2.09
C THR A 325 22.46 -9.29 -0.73
N VAL A 326 21.66 -8.24 -0.49
CA VAL A 326 20.78 -8.14 0.68
C VAL A 326 19.34 -8.08 0.19
N SER A 327 18.51 -8.98 0.70
CA SER A 327 17.06 -8.97 0.46
C SER A 327 16.33 -8.70 1.77
N LEU A 328 15.34 -7.83 1.72
CA LEU A 328 14.55 -7.38 2.86
C LEU A 328 13.09 -7.74 2.61
N GLY A 329 12.48 -8.51 3.52
CA GLY A 329 11.10 -8.96 3.40
C GLY A 329 10.87 -9.87 2.19
N ASP A 330 11.74 -10.85 1.99
CA ASP A 330 11.60 -11.83 0.92
C ASP A 330 10.63 -12.97 1.28
N LYS A 331 10.56 -14.00 0.42
CA LYS A 331 9.66 -15.14 0.60
C LYS A 331 9.96 -15.93 1.88
N SER A 332 11.23 -16.09 2.26
CA SER A 332 11.61 -16.80 3.50
C SER A 332 11.06 -16.12 4.76
N HIS A 333 10.82 -14.81 4.68
CA HIS A 333 10.27 -14.02 5.78
C HIS A 333 8.78 -13.69 5.58
N ASN A 334 8.09 -14.45 4.73
CA ASN A 334 6.70 -14.21 4.35
C ASN A 334 6.45 -12.75 3.99
N GLY A 335 7.37 -12.09 3.27
CA GLY A 335 7.16 -10.69 2.86
C GLY A 335 7.18 -9.66 4.00
N THR A 336 7.81 -9.97 5.13
CA THR A 336 7.87 -9.07 6.30
C THR A 336 9.30 -8.83 6.78
N HIS A 337 9.56 -7.66 7.35
CA HIS A 337 10.82 -7.35 8.03
C HIS A 337 10.61 -6.34 9.17
N ASN A 338 11.59 -6.19 10.06
CA ASN A 338 11.42 -5.41 11.29
C ASN A 338 11.95 -3.98 11.21
N ILE A 339 12.30 -3.48 10.02
CA ILE A 339 12.94 -2.16 9.85
C ILE A 339 11.86 -1.08 9.70
N SER A 340 11.71 -0.28 10.74
CA SER A 340 10.77 0.83 10.80
C SER A 340 11.46 2.16 11.07
N ASP A 341 10.72 3.24 10.89
CA ASP A 341 11.10 4.58 11.32
C ASP A 341 10.62 4.86 12.76
N SER A 342 10.95 6.03 13.28
CA SER A 342 10.58 6.46 14.64
C SER A 342 9.29 7.25 14.72
N SER A 343 8.42 7.24 13.69
CA SER A 343 7.18 8.01 13.76
C SER A 343 6.33 7.57 14.95
N ASN A 344 5.86 8.56 15.71
CA ASN A 344 4.93 8.39 16.83
C ASN A 344 3.53 8.90 16.47
N GLU A 345 3.28 9.17 15.19
CA GLU A 345 1.98 9.61 14.72
C GLU A 345 0.94 8.52 14.87
N VAL A 346 -0.30 8.96 15.09
CA VAL A 346 -1.46 8.10 15.22
C VAL A 346 -2.58 8.57 14.31
N GLY A 347 -3.37 7.64 13.79
CA GLY A 347 -4.61 7.95 13.08
C GLY A 347 -5.67 8.53 14.03
N GLY A 348 -6.65 9.25 13.49
CA GLY A 348 -7.79 9.75 14.26
C GLY A 348 -8.84 8.70 14.57
N LEU A 349 -8.89 7.61 13.80
CA LEU A 349 -9.77 6.47 14.05
C LEU A 349 -9.15 5.49 15.05
N ASN A 350 -10.00 4.94 15.92
CA ASN A 350 -9.69 3.80 16.77
C ASN A 350 -10.13 2.49 16.11
N TRP A 351 -9.40 1.39 16.34
CA TRP A 351 -9.90 0.07 16.00
C TRP A 351 -11.06 -0.33 16.91
N VAL A 352 -12.21 -0.64 16.31
CA VAL A 352 -13.40 -1.13 17.01
C VAL A 352 -13.62 -2.60 16.67
N TYR A 353 -13.59 -3.45 17.69
CA TYR A 353 -13.87 -4.87 17.58
C TYR A 353 -15.28 -5.21 18.10
N GLY A 354 -15.87 -6.29 17.58
CA GLY A 354 -17.21 -6.78 17.95
C GLY A 354 -18.29 -6.45 16.92
N ILE A 355 -17.89 -5.97 15.75
CA ILE A 355 -18.79 -5.76 14.61
C ILE A 355 -18.91 -7.07 13.83
N ASN A 356 -20.10 -7.35 13.31
CA ASN A 356 -20.34 -8.58 12.53
C ASN A 356 -19.39 -8.66 11.32
N GLY A 357 -18.91 -9.86 11.01
CA GLY A 357 -17.99 -10.12 9.89
C GLY A 357 -16.50 -9.95 10.19
N GLN A 358 -16.11 -9.52 11.40
CA GLN A 358 -14.70 -9.48 11.84
C GLN A 358 -14.20 -10.87 12.24
N TYR A 359 -12.92 -11.17 11.99
CA TYR A 359 -12.29 -12.40 12.46
C TYR A 359 -12.09 -12.36 13.98
N THR A 360 -12.27 -13.49 14.67
CA THR A 360 -12.09 -13.53 16.13
C THR A 360 -10.67 -13.19 16.57
N GLN A 361 -9.68 -13.48 15.71
CA GLN A 361 -8.27 -13.14 15.89
C GLN A 361 -7.99 -11.63 15.80
N GLU A 362 -8.92 -10.81 15.33
CA GLU A 362 -8.77 -9.34 15.31
C GLU A 362 -9.04 -8.71 16.69
N ASN A 363 -9.48 -9.49 17.67
CA ASN A 363 -9.56 -9.08 19.08
C ASN A 363 -8.17 -9.05 19.72
N ILE A 364 -7.32 -8.13 19.25
CA ILE A 364 -5.95 -7.97 19.71
C ILE A 364 -5.93 -6.88 20.79
N PRO A 365 -5.65 -7.19 22.08
CA PRO A 365 -5.78 -6.23 23.18
C PRO A 365 -4.95 -4.95 23.03
N SER A 366 -3.80 -5.02 22.35
CA SER A 366 -2.95 -3.87 22.07
C SER A 366 -3.51 -2.93 21.01
N LEU A 367 -4.51 -3.37 20.22
CA LEU A 367 -5.10 -2.60 19.11
C LEU A 367 -6.54 -2.17 19.42
N VAL A 368 -7.32 -2.99 20.13
CA VAL A 368 -8.75 -2.71 20.40
C VAL A 368 -8.92 -1.41 21.20
N ASN A 369 -9.78 -0.53 20.70
CA ASN A 369 -10.05 0.81 21.24
C ASN A 369 -8.81 1.72 21.32
N LYS A 370 -7.81 1.47 20.47
CA LYS A 370 -6.61 2.29 20.34
C LYS A 370 -6.55 2.93 18.95
N PRO A 371 -5.94 4.12 18.83
CA PRO A 371 -5.71 4.73 17.53
C PRO A 371 -4.66 3.94 16.77
N TYR A 372 -4.71 4.02 15.44
CA TYR A 372 -3.74 3.35 14.58
C TYR A 372 -2.36 3.99 14.69
N ALA A 373 -1.35 3.25 15.12
CA ALA A 373 0.04 3.68 15.00
C ALA A 373 0.41 3.79 13.50
N LEU A 374 0.92 4.96 13.09
CA LEU A 374 1.28 5.26 11.71
C LEU A 374 2.80 5.20 11.49
N ASN A 375 3.45 4.22 12.10
CA ASN A 375 4.86 3.96 11.85
C ASN A 375 5.08 3.47 10.42
N ASN A 376 6.17 3.92 9.80
CA ASN A 376 6.53 3.50 8.44
C ASN A 376 7.51 2.34 8.49
N PHE A 377 7.37 1.40 7.57
CA PHE A 377 8.36 0.37 7.33
C PHE A 377 9.11 0.66 6.03
N ALA A 378 10.39 0.27 5.98
CA ALA A 378 11.16 0.36 4.74
C ALA A 378 10.49 -0.48 3.64
N ALA A 379 10.72 -0.12 2.38
CA ALA A 379 10.23 -0.86 1.25
C ALA A 379 10.85 -2.27 1.22
N ILE A 380 10.04 -3.26 0.84
CA ILE A 380 10.53 -4.60 0.49
C ILE A 380 11.45 -4.45 -0.72
N GLN A 381 12.69 -4.92 -0.60
CA GLN A 381 13.73 -4.59 -1.57
C GLN A 381 14.79 -5.67 -1.61
N GLN A 382 15.40 -5.86 -2.77
CA GLN A 382 16.67 -6.55 -2.90
C GLN A 382 17.67 -5.59 -3.54
N ILE A 383 18.88 -5.56 -3.00
CA ILE A 383 19.94 -4.65 -3.42
C ILE A 383 21.28 -5.37 -3.38
N GLN A 384 22.08 -5.19 -4.43
CA GLN A 384 23.47 -5.63 -4.44
C GLN A 384 24.35 -4.55 -3.82
N SER A 385 25.31 -4.96 -3.00
CA SER A 385 26.23 -4.03 -2.35
C SER A 385 27.51 -3.83 -3.17
N GLU A 386 28.10 -2.65 -3.04
CA GLU A 386 29.38 -2.28 -3.65
C GLU A 386 30.54 -2.57 -2.69
N GLU A 387 31.59 -3.24 -3.16
CA GLU A 387 32.82 -3.47 -2.37
C GLU A 387 33.59 -2.16 -2.21
N ILE A 388 33.91 -1.77 -0.98
CA ILE A 388 34.77 -0.62 -0.70
C ILE A 388 36.16 -1.15 -0.34
N LYS A 389 37.11 -1.00 -1.27
CA LYS A 389 38.53 -1.28 -1.04
C LYS A 389 39.16 -0.05 -0.39
N TYR A 390 39.98 -0.26 0.63
CA TYR A 390 40.85 0.81 1.11
C TYR A 390 41.77 1.23 -0.04
N VAL A 391 41.76 2.52 -0.38
CA VAL A 391 42.85 3.10 -1.17
C VAL A 391 44.02 3.20 -0.20
N SER A 392 44.98 2.28 -0.37
CA SER A 392 46.22 2.24 0.41
C SER A 392 47.05 3.50 0.20
#